data_AF-A0A357F9L3-F1
#
_entry.id   AF-A0A357F9L3-F1
#
_cell.length_a   1.000
_cell.length_b   1.000
_cell.length_c   1.000
_cell.angle_alpha   90.00
_cell.angle_beta   90.00
_cell.angle_gamma   90.00
#
_symmetry.space_group_name_H-M   'P 1'
#
loop_
_entity.id
_entity.type
_entity.pdbx_description
1 polymer ?
#
loop_
_entity_poly.entity_id
_entity_poly.type
_entity_poly.pdbx_seq_one_letter_code
_entity_poly.pdbx_strand_id
1 'polypeptide(L)' 'SNVPSIKVGQTTKSEVRKLFGSPWLSGNQDGELAWTYGNYDYSVIGDRKAKDLVIQFDENGLVTTYTFSTTEHDE' A
#
# COMPACT_ATOMS: atom_id res chain seq x y z
N SER A 1 7.41 -10.86 -4.73
CA SER A 1 6.72 -9.63 -4.28
C SER A 1 5.53 -9.35 -5.20
N ASN A 2 4.29 -9.56 -4.73
CA ASN A 2 3.07 -9.42 -5.56
C ASN A 2 2.51 -7.97 -5.60
N VAL A 3 3.39 -6.97 -5.65
CA VAL A 3 3.01 -5.58 -5.95
C VAL A 3 2.53 -5.36 -7.42
N PRO A 4 2.87 -6.16 -8.46
CA PRO A 4 2.44 -5.88 -9.84
C PRO A 4 0.95 -6.18 -10.15
N SER A 5 0.06 -6.26 -9.14
CA SER A 5 -1.35 -6.60 -9.33
C SER A 5 -2.33 -5.44 -9.13
N ILE A 6 -1.88 -4.28 -8.64
CA ILE A 6 -2.75 -3.11 -8.51
C ILE A 6 -2.88 -2.42 -9.88
N LYS A 7 -4.12 -2.27 -10.34
CA LYS A 7 -4.47 -1.57 -11.58
C LYS A 7 -5.37 -0.38 -11.24
N VAL A 8 -4.89 0.83 -11.55
CA VAL A 8 -5.66 2.06 -11.41
C VAL A 8 -6.97 1.95 -12.21
N GLY A 9 -8.08 2.38 -11.60
CA GLY A 9 -9.43 2.32 -12.17
C GLY A 9 -10.03 0.92 -12.31
N GLN A 10 -9.35 -0.13 -11.84
CA GLN A 10 -9.84 -1.52 -11.94
C GLN A 10 -9.80 -2.24 -10.60
N THR A 11 -8.69 -2.14 -9.87
CA THR A 11 -8.55 -2.80 -8.58
C THR A 11 -9.44 -2.11 -7.56
N THR A 12 -10.25 -2.90 -6.88
CA THR A 12 -11.16 -2.44 -5.83
C THR A 12 -10.47 -2.46 -4.45
N LYS A 13 -10.96 -1.62 -3.55
CA LYS A 13 -10.63 -1.62 -2.12
C LYS A 13 -10.76 -3.00 -1.48
N SER A 14 -11.74 -3.81 -1.90
CA SER A 14 -11.92 -5.19 -1.42
C SER A 14 -10.78 -6.12 -1.87
N GLU A 15 -10.36 -6.01 -3.13
CA GLU A 15 -9.22 -6.76 -3.65
C GLU A 15 -7.91 -6.33 -2.99
N VAL A 16 -7.70 -5.03 -2.79
CA VAL A 16 -6.56 -4.52 -2.01
C VAL A 16 -6.54 -5.15 -0.61
N ARG A 17 -7.69 -5.20 0.07
CA ARG A 17 -7.79 -5.84 1.40
C ARG A 17 -7.51 -7.34 1.38
N LYS A 18 -7.87 -8.05 0.30
CA LYS A 18 -7.54 -9.46 0.11
C LYS A 18 -6.04 -9.68 -0.13
N LEU A 19 -5.39 -8.75 -0.83
CA LEU A 19 -3.97 -8.83 -1.17
C LEU A 19 -3.05 -8.45 -0.01
N PHE A 20 -3.38 -7.37 0.70
CA PHE A 20 -2.49 -6.76 1.70
C PHE A 20 -3.02 -6.84 3.14
N GLY A 21 -4.24 -7.33 3.34
CA GLY A 21 -4.88 -7.34 4.65
C GLY A 21 -5.45 -5.98 5.06
N SER A 22 -5.70 -5.82 6.35
CA SER A 22 -6.18 -4.54 6.90
C SER A 22 -5.06 -3.49 6.82
N PRO A 23 -5.37 -2.25 6.41
CA PRO A 23 -4.38 -1.18 6.40
C PRO A 23 -3.96 -0.83 7.84
N TRP A 24 -2.73 -0.32 7.98
CA TRP A 24 -2.25 0.19 9.26
C TRP A 24 -2.92 1.52 9.59
N LEU A 25 -3.06 2.39 8.59
CA LEU A 25 -3.78 3.65 8.67
C LEU A 25 -4.84 3.73 7.58
N SER A 26 -6.03 4.18 7.94
CA SER A 26 -7.07 4.61 7.01
C SER A 26 -7.36 6.08 7.27
N GLY A 27 -7.25 6.92 6.25
CA GLY A 27 -7.49 8.36 6.35
C GLY A 27 -8.10 8.93 5.07
N ASN A 28 -8.27 10.25 5.02
CA ASN A 28 -8.65 10.96 3.80
C ASN A 28 -7.47 11.82 3.34
N GLN A 29 -7.13 11.73 2.06
CA GLN A 29 -6.15 12.58 1.40
C GLN A 29 -6.85 13.28 0.23
N ASP A 30 -6.86 14.61 0.24
CA ASP A 30 -7.50 15.44 -0.81
C ASP A 30 -8.99 15.13 -1.06
N GLY A 31 -9.69 14.64 -0.04
CA GLY A 31 -11.11 14.25 -0.11
C GLY A 31 -11.33 12.78 -0.50
N GLU A 32 -10.30 12.08 -0.97
CA GLU A 32 -10.33 10.67 -1.33
C GLU A 32 -9.90 9.79 -0.14
N LEU A 33 -10.41 8.56 -0.11
CA LEU A 33 -10.01 7.59 0.92
C LEU A 33 -8.58 7.13 0.63
N ALA A 34 -7.70 7.19 1.63
CA ALA A 34 -6.33 6.72 1.55
C ALA A 34 -6.06 5.61 2.57
N TRP A 35 -5.43 4.53 2.11
CA TRP A 35 -4.94 3.44 2.94
C TRP A 35 -3.42 3.41 2.92
N THR A 36 -2.82 3.40 4.11
CA THR A 36 -1.38 3.26 4.29
C THR A 36 -1.07 1.90 4.87
N TYR A 37 -0.17 1.20 4.19
CA TYR A 37 0.47 -0.03 4.61
C TYR A 37 1.93 0.28 4.86
N GLY A 38 2.36 0.20 6.12
CA GLY A 38 3.78 0.26 6.50
C GLY A 38 4.23 -1.11 6.98
N ASN A 39 5.49 -1.47 6.71
CA ASN A 39 6.04 -2.70 7.28
C ASN A 39 6.49 -2.47 8.73
N TYR A 40 5.94 -3.27 9.64
CA TYR A 40 6.50 -3.46 10.98
C TYR A 40 7.67 -4.44 10.89
N ASP A 41 8.81 -4.01 11.42
CA ASP A 41 10.06 -4.74 11.57
C ASP A 41 9.82 -6.07 12.35
N TYR A 42 9.56 -7.18 11.65
CA TYR A 42 9.84 -8.50 12.22
C TYR A 42 11.32 -8.73 11.98
N SER A 43 12.13 -8.31 12.94
CA SER A 43 13.58 -8.44 12.93
C SER A 43 13.99 -9.90 12.69
N VAL A 44 14.44 -10.19 11.47
CA VAL A 44 15.23 -11.39 11.19
C VAL A 44 16.40 -10.97 10.31
N ILE A 45 17.48 -10.56 10.96
CA ILE A 45 18.87 -10.64 10.50
C ILE A 45 19.16 -10.03 9.11
N GLY A 46 19.77 -8.85 9.08
CA GLY A 46 20.50 -8.37 7.90
C GLY A 46 20.18 -6.95 7.49
N ASP A 47 18.98 -6.69 6.97
CA ASP A 47 18.68 -5.43 6.28
C ASP A 47 17.31 -4.86 6.69
N ARG A 48 17.28 -3.60 7.14
CA ARG A 48 16.04 -2.87 7.37
C ARG A 48 15.38 -2.51 6.03
N LYS A 49 14.49 -3.37 5.56
CA LYS A 49 13.69 -3.12 4.36
C LYS A 49 12.37 -2.47 4.75
N ALA A 50 12.37 -1.16 4.98
CA ALA A 50 11.12 -0.41 5.11
C ALA A 50 10.41 -0.39 3.75
N LYS A 51 9.15 -0.84 3.73
CA LYS A 51 8.29 -0.83 2.55
C LYS A 51 7.00 -0.12 2.92
N ASP A 52 6.81 1.05 2.34
CA ASP A 52 5.61 1.85 2.52
C ASP A 52 4.80 1.80 1.23
N LEU A 53 3.51 1.51 1.38
CA LEU A 53 2.53 1.51 0.29
C LEU A 53 1.35 2.37 0.70
N VAL A 54 1.14 3.46 -0.03
CA VAL A 54 -0.04 4.32 0.11
C VAL A 54 -0.91 4.10 -1.11
N ILE A 55 -2.20 3.85 -0.90
CA ILE A 55 -3.19 3.64 -1.98
C ILE A 55 -4.37 4.58 -1.74
N GLN A 56 -4.76 5.33 -2.76
CA GLN A 56 -5.97 6.15 -2.74
C GLN A 56 -7.10 5.50 -3.53
N PHE A 57 -8.32 5.79 -3.14
CA PHE A 57 -9.54 5.27 -3.73
C PHE A 57 -10.55 6.37 -4.01
N ASP A 58 -11.25 6.23 -5.13
CA ASP A 58 -12.40 7.06 -5.45
C ASP A 58 -13.62 6.72 -4.57
N GLU A 59 -14.71 7.45 -4.79
CA GLU A 59 -16.01 7.22 -4.13
C GLU A 59 -16.62 5.83 -4.40
N ASN A 60 -16.26 5.20 -5.52
CA ASN A 60 -16.68 3.83 -5.88
C ASN A 60 -15.79 2.76 -5.25
N GLY A 61 -14.71 3.17 -4.58
CA GLY A 61 -13.72 2.27 -3.97
C GLY A 61 -12.74 1.65 -4.97
N LEU A 62 -12.54 2.26 -6.14
CA LEU A 62 -11.52 1.88 -7.12
C LEU A 62 -10.23 2.64 -6.86
N VAL A 63 -9.08 1.99 -7.08
CA VAL A 63 -7.77 2.64 -6.91
C VAL A 63 -7.60 3.79 -7.89
N THR A 64 -7.33 4.99 -7.38
CA THR A 64 -7.02 6.19 -8.20
C THR A 64 -5.51 6.37 -8.36
N THR A 65 -4.76 6.19 -7.28
CA THR A 65 -3.30 6.25 -7.30
C THR A 65 -2.69 5.35 -6.22
N TYR A 66 -1.42 4.97 -6.41
CA TYR A 66 -0.63 4.32 -5.38
C TYR A 66 0.84 4.72 -5.45
N THR A 67 1.47 4.82 -4.29
CA THR A 67 2.89 5.10 -4.14
C THR A 67 3.52 3.97 -3.35
N PHE A 68 4.55 3.35 -3.92
CA PHE A 68 5.35 2.31 -3.26
C PHE A 68 6.77 2.83 -3.06
N SER A 69 7.20 2.93 -1.81
CA SER A 69 8.54 3.34 -1.41
C SER A 69 9.24 2.18 -0.72
N THR A 70 10.49 1.94 -1.10
CA THR A 70 11.33 0.89 -0.52
C THR A 70 12.71 1.46 -0.28
N THR A 71 13.17 1.45 0.97
CA THR A 71 14.58 1.69 1.26
C THR A 71 15.32 0.37 1.07
N GLU A 72 15.69 0.06 -0.17
CA GLU A 72 16.80 -0.84 -0.43
C GLU A 72 18.06 0.03 -0.37
N HIS A 73 18.88 -0.14 0.67
CA HIS A 73 20.24 0.35 0.62
C HIS A 73 21.00 -0.67 -0.23
N ASP A 74 21.08 -0.41 -1.54
CA ASP A 74 22.07 -1.07 -2.37
C ASP A 74 23.43 -0.48 -1.98
N GLU A 75 24.19 -1.22 -1.16
CA GLU A 75 25.64 -0.99 -0.97
C GLU A 75 26.44 -1.36 -2.24
#